data_AF-A0A9Q0K779-F1
#
_entry.id   AF-A0A9Q0K779-F1
#
_cell.length_a   1.000
_cell.length_b   1.000
_cell.length_c   1.000
_cell.angle_alpha   90.00
_cell.angle_beta   90.00
_cell.angle_gamma   90.00
#
_symmetry.space_group_name_H-M   'P 1'
#
loop_
_entity.id
_entity.type
_entity.pdbx_description
1 polymer ?
#
loop_
_entity_poly.entity_id
_entity_poly.type
_entity_poly.pdbx_seq_one_letter_code
_entity_poly.pdbx_strand_id
1 'polypeptide(L)'
;MKIGGGVVLGRPCASALPTLFVRRSRAILASSPTSTFSDHVSFIKDIAAIRPPENLQYLLKMLQIRGGRIVSPGAREGLIPLAIPLSENHSGALTALLRWPTAPSGMEMPVVEVRKHGVWLLAKNVAQYIHRMLVEEDANSSGESNGELFAASSEAGKKLYRRGDFTESKIANLNTYLLKKVGLFPDVLEHKVMQHFEKGDHVSALVTGEFYTKKEHFPGFGRPFVFNAEVFLKVGRKLEAKDAARGALKSPWWTLGCKYKEVAEIAGWEDEQIEYIKEKVTEEGKLEDLKKGKAPAQVALDEAAFLLDLASVEGTWADSVERIADCYKEAGLHDIARFILYRD
;
A
#
# COMPACT_ATOMS: atom_id res chain seq x y z
N MET A 1 -64.27 -45.63 20.30
CA MET A 1 -64.44 -46.99 19.74
C MET A 1 -65.59 -46.92 18.74
N LYS A 2 -65.57 -47.29 17.45
CA LYS A 2 -64.68 -47.98 16.49
C LYS A 2 -64.87 -47.23 15.15
N ILE A 3 -63.83 -46.77 14.45
CA ILE A 3 -63.02 -47.43 13.38
C ILE A 3 -63.76 -47.67 12.06
N GLY A 4 -63.14 -47.16 10.98
CA GLY A 4 -63.13 -47.70 9.61
C GLY A 4 -63.99 -46.90 8.63
N GLY A 5 -63.56 -46.48 7.43
CA GLY A 5 -62.36 -46.78 6.65
C GLY A 5 -62.74 -46.91 5.17
N GLY A 6 -62.12 -46.09 4.30
CA GLY A 6 -61.96 -46.35 2.86
C GLY A 6 -63.00 -45.75 1.89
N VAL A 7 -62.58 -44.79 1.05
CA VAL A 7 -63.04 -44.66 -0.35
C VAL A 7 -61.87 -44.30 -1.27
N VAL A 8 -62.00 -44.82 -2.49
CA VAL A 8 -61.12 -44.99 -3.64
C VAL A 8 -60.79 -43.70 -4.42
N LEU A 9 -59.53 -43.66 -4.88
CA LEU A 9 -58.93 -43.02 -6.08
C LEU A 9 -59.73 -42.02 -6.95
N GLY A 10 -59.12 -40.86 -7.20
CA GLY A 10 -59.35 -40.00 -8.36
C GLY A 10 -58.20 -38.98 -8.53
N ARG A 11 -57.49 -39.03 -9.67
CA ARG A 11 -56.27 -38.25 -10.03
C ARG A 11 -56.58 -36.78 -10.42
N PRO A 12 -55.55 -35.91 -10.56
CA PRO A 12 -55.60 -34.49 -10.21
C PRO A 12 -55.94 -33.56 -11.39
N CYS A 13 -56.51 -32.39 -11.06
CA CYS A 13 -56.63 -31.26 -11.97
C CYS A 13 -55.79 -30.08 -11.46
N ALA A 14 -55.04 -29.48 -12.38
CA ALA A 14 -54.03 -28.46 -12.16
C ALA A 14 -54.60 -27.13 -11.64
N SER A 15 -53.90 -26.50 -10.70
CA SER A 15 -54.10 -25.10 -10.32
C SER A 15 -52.87 -24.27 -10.69
N ALA A 16 -53.13 -23.16 -11.36
CA ALA A 16 -52.18 -22.26 -11.97
C ALA A 16 -51.32 -21.49 -10.96
N LEU A 17 -50.05 -21.27 -11.31
CA LEU A 17 -49.11 -20.38 -10.61
C LEU A 17 -49.36 -18.91 -11.03
N PRO A 18 -49.27 -17.95 -10.10
CA PRO A 18 -49.29 -16.53 -10.44
C PRO A 18 -47.93 -16.06 -10.97
N THR A 19 -48.00 -15.27 -12.05
CA THR A 19 -46.91 -14.64 -12.78
C THR A 19 -46.18 -13.59 -11.94
N LEU A 20 -44.85 -13.76 -11.80
CA LEU A 20 -43.95 -12.74 -11.25
C LEU A 20 -43.72 -11.64 -12.29
N PHE A 21 -44.05 -10.40 -11.93
CA PHE A 21 -43.73 -9.20 -12.71
C PHE A 21 -42.22 -8.96 -12.69
N VAL A 22 -41.55 -9.28 -13.80
CA VAL A 22 -40.16 -8.88 -14.06
C VAL A 22 -40.14 -7.37 -14.37
N ARG A 23 -39.78 -6.58 -13.35
CA ARG A 23 -39.48 -5.16 -13.51
C ARG A 23 -38.12 -5.03 -14.22
N ARG A 24 -38.14 -4.73 -15.52
CA ARG A 24 -36.95 -4.38 -16.31
C ARG A 24 -36.34 -3.08 -15.77
N SER A 25 -35.39 -3.19 -14.85
CA SER A 25 -34.47 -2.09 -14.53
C SER A 25 -33.48 -1.95 -15.68
N ARG A 26 -33.61 -0.87 -16.47
CA ARG A 26 -32.54 -0.43 -17.36
C ARG A 26 -31.35 -0.03 -16.49
N ALA A 27 -30.32 -0.87 -16.45
CA ALA A 27 -29.02 -0.46 -15.95
C ALA A 27 -28.50 0.65 -16.88
N ILE A 28 -28.52 1.88 -16.39
CA ILE A 28 -27.75 2.96 -16.99
C ILE A 28 -26.31 2.63 -16.65
N LEU A 29 -25.55 2.16 -17.64
CA LEU A 29 -24.11 2.07 -17.56
C LEU A 29 -23.59 3.50 -17.35
N ALA A 30 -23.33 3.87 -16.09
CA ALA A 30 -22.56 5.06 -15.78
C ALA A 30 -21.14 4.82 -16.30
N SER A 31 -20.80 5.45 -17.42
CA SER A 31 -19.42 5.49 -17.90
C SER A 31 -18.62 6.30 -16.89
N SER A 32 -17.80 5.63 -16.06
CA SER A 32 -16.79 6.32 -15.26
C SER A 32 -15.91 7.16 -16.18
N PRO A 33 -15.66 8.44 -15.88
CA PRO A 33 -14.76 9.25 -16.69
C PRO A 33 -13.39 8.56 -16.73
N THR A 34 -12.88 8.35 -17.95
CA THR A 34 -11.53 7.82 -18.14
C THR A 34 -10.56 8.94 -17.78
N SER A 35 -9.88 8.79 -16.64
CA SER A 35 -8.83 9.71 -16.20
C SER A 35 -7.72 9.78 -17.25
N THR A 36 -7.33 10.99 -17.63
CA THR A 36 -6.23 11.22 -18.56
C THR A 36 -4.90 11.33 -17.82
N PHE A 37 -3.79 11.12 -18.52
CA PHE A 37 -2.45 11.28 -17.93
C PHE A 37 -2.19 12.72 -17.44
N SER A 38 -2.83 13.71 -18.08
CA SER A 38 -2.73 15.13 -17.70
C SER A 38 -3.40 15.42 -16.36
N ASP A 39 -4.45 14.66 -16.01
CA ASP A 39 -5.20 14.85 -14.77
C ASP A 39 -4.34 14.51 -13.55
N HIS A 40 -3.52 13.46 -13.63
CA HIS A 40 -2.59 13.09 -12.56
C HIS A 40 -1.54 14.17 -12.29
N VAL A 41 -0.94 14.71 -13.35
CA VAL A 41 0.09 15.76 -13.21
C VAL A 41 -0.51 17.03 -12.61
N SER A 42 -1.68 17.45 -13.11
CA SER A 42 -2.39 18.63 -12.62
C SER A 42 -2.83 18.45 -11.18
N PHE A 43 -3.41 17.29 -10.84
CA PHE A 43 -3.81 16.97 -9.48
C PHE A 43 -2.64 17.02 -8.50
N ILE A 44 -1.49 16.42 -8.85
CA ILE A 44 -0.32 16.42 -7.96
C ILE A 44 0.21 17.84 -7.74
N LYS A 45 0.24 18.65 -8.80
CA LYS A 45 0.72 20.03 -8.74
C LYS A 45 -0.23 20.95 -7.98
N ASP A 46 -1.52 20.90 -8.32
CA ASP A 46 -2.49 21.92 -7.92
C ASP A 46 -3.25 21.53 -6.64
N ILE A 47 -3.50 20.23 -6.42
CA ILE A 47 -4.20 19.71 -5.23
C ILE A 47 -3.20 19.18 -4.20
N ALA A 48 -2.27 18.31 -4.63
CA ALA A 48 -1.24 17.78 -3.75
C ALA A 48 -0.06 18.76 -3.56
N ALA A 49 -0.12 19.98 -4.11
CA ALA A 49 0.82 21.08 -3.86
C ALA A 49 2.30 20.65 -3.78
N ILE A 50 2.71 19.74 -4.67
CA ILE A 50 4.06 19.19 -4.71
C ILE A 50 4.49 19.04 -6.16
N ARG A 51 5.81 19.00 -6.41
CA ARG A 51 6.33 18.77 -7.76
C ARG A 51 5.92 17.38 -8.24
N PRO A 52 5.23 17.26 -9.40
CA PRO A 52 4.93 15.97 -10.00
C PRO A 52 6.21 15.17 -10.31
N PRO A 53 6.23 13.84 -10.09
CA PRO A 53 7.40 13.03 -10.40
C PRO A 53 7.72 13.08 -11.89
N GLU A 54 9.00 13.07 -12.19
CA GLU A 54 9.45 12.90 -13.57
C GLU A 54 9.00 11.53 -14.10
N ASN A 55 8.70 11.46 -15.39
CA ASN A 55 8.32 10.23 -16.08
C ASN A 55 6.99 9.59 -15.63
N LEU A 56 6.16 10.28 -14.82
CA LEU A 56 4.87 9.77 -14.36
C LEU A 56 3.96 9.30 -15.51
N GLN A 57 3.89 10.07 -16.59
CA GLN A 57 3.11 9.71 -17.78
C GLN A 57 3.54 8.37 -18.40
N TYR A 58 4.84 8.06 -18.35
CA TYR A 58 5.38 6.81 -18.87
C TYR A 58 5.05 5.64 -17.94
N LEU A 59 5.13 5.86 -16.63
CA LEU A 59 4.69 4.86 -15.65
C LEU A 59 3.21 4.50 -15.84
N LEU A 60 2.32 5.50 -15.95
CA LEU A 60 0.89 5.27 -16.18
C LEU A 60 0.65 4.45 -17.45
N LYS A 61 1.33 4.80 -18.56
CA LYS A 61 1.23 4.02 -19.81
C LYS A 61 1.73 2.58 -19.65
N MET A 62 2.83 2.37 -18.92
CA MET A 62 3.37 1.03 -18.65
C MET A 62 2.44 0.19 -17.78
N LEU A 63 1.83 0.80 -16.75
CA LEU A 63 0.82 0.15 -15.90
C LEU A 63 -0.40 -0.27 -16.73
N GLN A 64 -0.84 0.58 -17.66
CA GLN A 64 -1.93 0.26 -18.59
C GLN A 64 -1.61 -0.94 -19.49
N ILE A 65 -0.39 -1.00 -20.03
CA ILE A 65 0.07 -2.12 -20.88
C ILE A 65 0.19 -3.43 -20.09
N ARG A 66 0.56 -3.37 -18.80
CA ARG A 66 0.51 -4.54 -17.89
C ARG A 66 -0.92 -4.96 -17.52
N GLY A 67 -1.95 -4.39 -18.16
CA GLY A 67 -3.35 -4.72 -17.95
C GLY A 67 -4.01 -3.96 -16.80
N GLY A 68 -3.36 -2.92 -16.26
CA GLY A 68 -3.94 -2.05 -15.23
C GLY A 68 -4.97 -1.08 -15.80
N ARG A 69 -6.09 -0.89 -15.10
CA ARG A 69 -7.04 0.19 -15.38
C ARG A 69 -6.54 1.47 -14.70
N ILE A 70 -6.36 2.54 -15.46
CA ILE A 70 -6.01 3.85 -14.88
C ILE A 70 -7.16 4.35 -14.00
N VAL A 71 -6.82 4.83 -12.81
CA VAL A 71 -7.77 5.33 -11.79
C VAL A 71 -7.65 6.84 -11.72
N SER A 72 -8.75 7.55 -11.40
CA SER A 72 -8.67 9.00 -11.14
C SER A 72 -7.74 9.26 -9.94
N PRO A 73 -6.84 10.26 -10.01
CA PRO A 73 -6.04 10.63 -8.83
C PRO A 73 -6.90 11.15 -7.66
N GLY A 74 -8.14 11.57 -7.92
CA GLY A 74 -9.10 11.99 -6.91
C GLY A 74 -10.01 10.88 -6.36
N ALA A 75 -10.03 9.69 -6.99
CA ALA A 75 -10.82 8.53 -6.55
C ALA A 75 -10.20 7.85 -5.32
N ARG A 76 -10.25 8.56 -4.19
CA ARG A 76 -9.57 8.20 -2.93
C ARG A 76 -10.51 7.75 -1.83
N GLU A 77 -11.79 7.57 -2.14
CA GLU A 77 -12.78 7.08 -1.20
C GLU A 77 -12.37 5.69 -0.67
N GLY A 78 -12.37 5.54 0.67
CA GLY A 78 -12.00 4.30 1.33
C GLY A 78 -10.50 3.95 1.29
N LEU A 79 -9.64 4.80 0.73
CA LEU A 79 -8.19 4.62 0.74
C LEU A 79 -7.54 5.37 1.92
N ILE A 80 -6.28 5.02 2.22
CA ILE A 80 -5.47 5.85 3.10
C ILE A 80 -5.41 7.29 2.54
N PRO A 81 -5.63 8.33 3.35
CA PRO A 81 -5.82 9.70 2.84
C PRO A 81 -4.59 10.31 2.14
N LEU A 82 -3.45 9.63 2.25
CA LEU A 82 -2.14 10.04 1.71
C LEU A 82 -1.83 9.45 0.34
N ALA A 83 -2.65 8.52 -0.15
CA ALA A 83 -2.44 7.87 -1.44
C ALA A 83 -3.03 8.69 -2.60
N ILE A 84 -2.31 8.69 -3.72
CA ILE A 84 -2.75 9.20 -5.02
C ILE A 84 -2.83 8.01 -5.98
N PRO A 85 -4.03 7.47 -6.24
CA PRO A 85 -4.23 6.33 -7.13
C PRO A 85 -3.60 6.55 -8.51
N LEU A 86 -3.03 5.48 -9.07
CA LEU A 86 -2.51 5.46 -10.44
C LEU A 86 -3.26 4.43 -11.29
N SER A 87 -3.24 3.17 -10.85
CA SER A 87 -3.87 2.07 -11.59
C SER A 87 -4.28 0.93 -10.69
N GLU A 88 -5.37 0.26 -11.04
CA GLU A 88 -5.83 -0.97 -10.42
C GLU A 88 -5.60 -2.14 -11.38
N ASN A 89 -4.99 -3.22 -10.90
CA ASN A 89 -4.78 -4.43 -11.71
C ASN A 89 -6.03 -5.36 -11.66
N HIS A 90 -5.99 -6.47 -12.40
CA HIS A 90 -7.10 -7.42 -12.46
C HIS A 90 -7.38 -8.14 -11.12
N SER A 91 -6.42 -8.18 -10.19
CA SER A 91 -6.61 -8.74 -8.86
C SER A 91 -7.18 -7.72 -7.85
N GLY A 92 -7.48 -6.50 -8.30
CA GLY A 92 -7.94 -5.41 -7.44
C GLY A 92 -6.83 -4.76 -6.61
N ALA A 93 -5.55 -5.05 -6.90
CA ALA A 93 -4.43 -4.38 -6.24
C ALA A 93 -4.23 -3.00 -6.84
N LEU A 94 -4.20 -1.98 -5.98
CA LEU A 94 -4.12 -0.59 -6.37
C LEU A 94 -2.69 -0.07 -6.23
N THR A 95 -2.07 0.30 -7.34
CA THR A 95 -0.81 1.04 -7.35
C THR A 95 -1.10 2.54 -7.21
N ALA A 96 -0.36 3.21 -6.32
CA ALA A 96 -0.51 4.62 -6.01
C ALA A 96 0.85 5.30 -5.81
N LEU A 97 0.87 6.63 -5.85
CA LEU A 97 1.94 7.44 -5.24
C LEU A 97 1.57 7.75 -3.80
N LEU A 98 2.55 7.82 -2.92
CA LEU A 98 2.35 8.23 -1.53
C LEU A 98 2.82 9.68 -1.34
N ARG A 99 1.89 10.57 -0.97
CA ARG A 99 2.24 11.93 -0.55
C ARG A 99 2.58 11.91 0.94
N TRP A 100 3.86 11.75 1.26
CA TRP A 100 4.30 11.76 2.66
C TRP A 100 4.06 13.15 3.29
N PRO A 101 3.35 13.26 4.45
CA PRO A 101 2.94 14.55 5.01
C PRO A 101 4.10 15.49 5.36
N THR A 102 5.15 14.91 5.93
CA THR A 102 6.35 15.60 6.42
C THR A 102 7.61 14.98 5.81
N ALA A 103 7.61 14.85 4.48
CA ALA A 103 8.69 14.18 3.74
C ALA A 103 10.06 14.81 4.09
N PRO A 104 11.08 14.02 4.49
CA PRO A 104 12.43 14.53 4.65
C PRO A 104 12.97 15.12 3.35
N SER A 105 13.88 16.09 3.45
CA SER A 105 14.54 16.67 2.27
C SER A 105 15.21 15.57 1.42
N GLY A 106 14.90 15.55 0.13
CA GLY A 106 15.43 14.55 -0.82
C GLY A 106 14.61 13.25 -0.90
N MET A 107 13.57 13.08 -0.09
CA MET A 107 12.60 11.99 -0.28
C MET A 107 11.66 12.34 -1.43
N GLU A 108 11.77 11.62 -2.54
CA GLU A 108 10.78 11.67 -3.62
C GLU A 108 9.51 10.90 -3.24
N MET A 109 8.40 11.13 -3.96
CA MET A 109 7.15 10.39 -3.75
C MET A 109 7.34 8.91 -4.13
N PRO A 110 7.22 7.98 -3.17
CA PRO A 110 7.38 6.58 -3.46
C PRO A 110 6.16 6.00 -4.17
N VAL A 111 6.41 4.94 -4.94
CA VAL A 111 5.37 4.12 -5.55
C VAL A 111 5.00 3.03 -4.56
N VAL A 112 3.72 2.92 -4.24
CA VAL A 112 3.20 1.99 -3.24
C VAL A 112 2.02 1.17 -3.79
N GLU A 113 1.79 0.02 -3.18
CA GLU A 113 0.54 -0.71 -3.30
C GLU A 113 -0.34 -0.34 -2.09
N VAL A 114 -1.58 0.07 -2.34
CA VAL A 114 -2.56 0.37 -1.30
C VAL A 114 -3.25 -0.92 -0.88
N ARG A 115 -3.31 -1.16 0.43
CA ARG A 115 -3.95 -2.29 1.07
C ARG A 115 -4.97 -1.80 2.10
N LYS A 116 -5.82 -2.72 2.56
CA LYS A 116 -6.84 -2.43 3.58
C LYS A 116 -6.25 -1.73 4.82
N HIS A 117 -5.13 -2.25 5.32
CA HIS A 117 -4.48 -1.81 6.56
C HIS A 117 -3.25 -0.92 6.30
N GLY A 118 -3.20 -0.20 5.16
CA GLY A 118 -2.11 0.74 4.87
C GLY A 118 -1.47 0.52 3.51
N VAL A 119 -0.14 0.57 3.44
CA VAL A 119 0.59 0.53 2.16
C VAL A 119 1.79 -0.42 2.18
N TRP A 120 2.13 -0.92 0.99
CA TRP A 120 3.39 -1.62 0.71
C TRP A 120 4.26 -0.81 -0.23
N LEU A 121 5.52 -0.61 0.14
CA LEU A 121 6.48 0.10 -0.68
C LEU A 121 6.92 -0.77 -1.87
N LEU A 122 6.63 -0.31 -3.09
CA LEU A 122 7.05 -0.98 -4.32
C LEU A 122 8.38 -0.42 -4.85
N ALA A 123 8.58 0.89 -4.74
CA ALA A 123 9.82 1.57 -5.11
C ALA A 123 9.92 2.95 -4.45
N LYS A 124 11.15 3.46 -4.29
CA LYS A 124 11.40 4.78 -3.66
C LYS A 124 10.93 5.95 -4.51
N ASN A 125 10.86 5.78 -5.83
CA ASN A 125 10.38 6.79 -6.77
C ASN A 125 9.92 6.13 -8.09
N VAL A 126 9.32 6.95 -8.96
CA VAL A 126 8.78 6.53 -10.27
C VAL A 126 9.88 5.97 -11.17
N ALA A 127 11.06 6.61 -11.23
CA ALA A 127 12.16 6.18 -12.09
C ALA A 127 12.68 4.78 -11.70
N GLN A 128 12.85 4.53 -10.40
CA GLN A 128 13.28 3.22 -9.89
C GLN A 128 12.24 2.14 -10.21
N TYR A 129 10.95 2.45 -10.12
CA TYR A 129 9.89 1.50 -10.46
C TYR A 129 9.85 1.19 -11.97
N ILE A 130 9.95 2.21 -12.83
CA ILE A 130 10.07 2.02 -14.29
C ILE A 130 11.28 1.14 -14.63
N HIS A 131 12.46 1.43 -14.05
CA HIS A 131 13.67 0.65 -14.29
C HIS A 131 13.47 -0.82 -13.89
N ARG A 132 12.89 -1.08 -12.71
CA ARG A 132 12.53 -2.44 -12.29
C ARG A 132 11.61 -3.13 -13.30
N MET A 133 10.54 -2.47 -13.73
CA MET A 133 9.59 -3.04 -14.68
C MET A 133 10.24 -3.44 -16.01
N LEU A 134 11.20 -2.65 -16.50
CA LEU A 134 11.93 -2.93 -17.74
C LEU A 134 12.89 -4.11 -17.58
N VAL A 135 13.58 -4.23 -16.45
CA VAL A 135 14.47 -5.37 -16.16
C VAL A 135 13.67 -6.66 -16.05
N GLU A 136 12.54 -6.64 -15.33
CA GLU A 136 11.63 -7.79 -15.23
C GLU A 136 11.10 -8.22 -16.60
N GLU A 137 10.72 -7.26 -17.45
CA GLU A 137 10.26 -7.54 -18.82
C GLU A 137 11.36 -8.19 -19.66
N ASP A 138 12.58 -7.69 -19.57
CA ASP A 138 13.74 -8.24 -20.28
C ASP A 138 14.07 -9.67 -19.84
N ALA A 139 14.02 -9.92 -18.52
CA ALA A 139 14.29 -11.24 -17.95
C ALA A 139 13.20 -12.27 -18.29
N ASN A 140 11.94 -11.83 -18.44
CA ASN A 140 10.80 -12.68 -18.77
C ASN A 140 10.58 -12.86 -20.28
N SER A 141 11.33 -12.14 -21.11
CA SER A 141 11.22 -12.19 -22.58
C SER A 141 11.74 -13.54 -23.12
N SER A 142 10.97 -14.62 -22.96
CA SER A 142 11.22 -15.93 -23.58
C SER A 142 10.90 -15.98 -25.09
N GLY A 143 10.76 -14.83 -25.75
CA GLY A 143 10.58 -14.70 -27.21
C GLY A 143 9.27 -14.07 -27.66
N GLU A 144 8.26 -13.95 -26.79
CA GLU A 144 6.91 -13.43 -27.12
C GLU A 144 6.61 -12.02 -26.55
N SER A 145 7.59 -11.34 -25.93
CA SER A 145 7.39 -9.94 -25.56
C SER A 145 7.43 -9.05 -26.80
N ASN A 146 6.28 -8.48 -27.17
CA ASN A 146 6.12 -7.51 -28.26
C ASN A 146 6.93 -6.21 -28.07
N GLY A 147 7.68 -6.06 -26.97
CA GLY A 147 8.47 -4.86 -26.66
C GLY A 147 7.61 -3.63 -26.35
N GLU A 148 6.32 -3.82 -26.10
CA GLU A 148 5.36 -2.74 -25.87
C GLU A 148 5.71 -1.91 -24.62
N LEU A 149 6.20 -2.54 -23.55
CA LEU A 149 6.67 -1.82 -22.36
C LEU A 149 7.91 -0.96 -22.64
N PHE A 150 8.86 -1.47 -23.43
CA PHE A 150 10.01 -0.68 -23.87
C PHE A 150 9.56 0.51 -24.73
N ALA A 151 8.62 0.32 -25.65
CA ALA A 151 8.06 1.40 -26.45
C ALA A 151 7.29 2.43 -25.60
N ALA A 152 6.60 1.97 -24.56
CA ALA A 152 5.81 2.83 -23.67
C ALA A 152 6.66 3.70 -22.74
N SER A 153 7.78 3.16 -22.25
CA SER A 153 8.73 3.91 -21.43
C SER A 153 9.47 5.00 -22.21
N SER A 154 9.44 4.95 -23.56
CA SER A 154 9.97 5.99 -24.46
C SER A 154 11.41 6.39 -24.08
N GLU A 155 11.72 7.68 -24.16
CA GLU A 155 13.05 8.22 -23.85
C GLU A 155 13.45 8.05 -22.38
N ALA A 156 12.47 8.03 -21.46
CA ALA A 156 12.74 7.79 -20.05
C ALA A 156 13.27 6.37 -19.82
N GLY A 157 12.66 5.38 -20.47
CA GLY A 157 13.10 4.00 -20.40
C GLY A 157 14.52 3.81 -20.95
N LYS A 158 14.81 4.39 -22.13
CA LYS A 158 16.14 4.30 -22.74
C LYS A 158 17.25 4.88 -21.86
N LYS A 159 16.97 5.94 -21.10
CA LYS A 159 17.92 6.52 -20.14
C LYS A 159 18.14 5.63 -18.92
N LEU A 160 17.11 4.90 -18.49
CA LEU A 160 17.14 4.08 -17.29
C LEU A 160 17.72 2.68 -17.55
N TYR A 161 17.40 2.07 -18.69
CA TYR A 161 17.72 0.68 -18.98
C TYR A 161 17.80 0.40 -20.49
N ARG A 162 18.83 -0.33 -20.91
CA ARG A 162 18.95 -0.83 -22.29
C ARG A 162 18.52 -2.30 -22.33
N ARG A 163 17.61 -2.61 -23.26
CA ARG A 163 17.12 -3.98 -23.51
C ARG A 163 18.30 -4.93 -23.79
N GLY A 164 18.32 -6.09 -23.14
CA GLY A 164 19.41 -7.07 -23.20
C GLY A 164 20.47 -6.90 -22.11
N ASP A 165 20.50 -5.80 -21.36
CA ASP A 165 21.51 -5.55 -20.33
C ASP A 165 21.49 -6.60 -19.21
N PHE A 166 20.33 -7.19 -18.91
CA PHE A 166 20.22 -8.28 -17.94
C PHE A 166 21.02 -9.49 -18.40
N THR A 167 20.78 -9.97 -19.63
CA THR A 167 21.51 -11.09 -20.23
C THR A 167 23.00 -10.80 -20.38
N GLU A 168 23.36 -9.60 -20.86
CA GLU A 168 24.75 -9.19 -21.06
C GLU A 168 25.55 -9.10 -19.75
N SER A 169 24.89 -8.76 -18.64
CA SER A 169 25.53 -8.68 -17.33
C SER A 169 26.05 -10.02 -16.79
N LYS A 170 25.59 -11.15 -17.36
CA LYS A 170 25.87 -12.52 -16.88
C LYS A 170 25.45 -12.78 -15.43
N ILE A 171 24.62 -11.92 -14.83
CA ILE A 171 24.06 -12.15 -13.50
C ILE A 171 22.87 -13.11 -13.66
N ALA A 172 23.07 -14.37 -13.27
CA ALA A 172 22.07 -15.43 -13.47
C ALA A 172 20.75 -15.23 -12.69
N ASN A 173 20.75 -14.38 -11.66
CA ASN A 173 19.62 -14.21 -10.75
C ASN A 173 19.06 -12.78 -10.83
N LEU A 174 17.78 -12.66 -11.21
CA LEU A 174 17.07 -11.39 -11.36
C LEU A 174 17.15 -10.52 -10.10
N ASN A 175 16.87 -11.08 -8.93
CA ASN A 175 16.92 -10.35 -7.66
C ASN A 175 18.32 -9.77 -7.38
N THR A 176 19.37 -10.52 -7.70
CA THR A 176 20.75 -10.06 -7.55
C THR A 176 21.07 -8.93 -8.53
N TYR A 177 20.53 -8.98 -9.75
CA TYR A 177 20.65 -7.88 -10.71
C TYR A 177 19.95 -6.63 -10.19
N LEU A 178 18.68 -6.75 -9.79
CA LEU A 178 17.88 -5.63 -9.26
C LEU A 178 18.60 -4.91 -8.12
N LEU A 179 19.07 -5.66 -7.12
CA LEU A 179 19.78 -5.08 -5.96
C LEU A 179 21.11 -4.41 -6.33
N LYS A 180 21.81 -4.89 -7.37
CA LYS A 180 23.13 -4.35 -7.77
C LYS A 180 23.05 -3.20 -8.78
N LYS A 181 22.06 -3.24 -9.68
CA LYS A 181 22.00 -2.36 -10.87
C LYS A 181 20.86 -1.35 -10.82
N VAL A 182 19.80 -1.66 -10.09
CA VAL A 182 18.60 -0.81 -10.02
C VAL A 182 18.51 -0.12 -8.66
N GLY A 183 18.51 -0.90 -7.58
CA GLY A 183 18.44 -0.38 -6.22
C GLY A 183 17.78 -1.37 -5.26
N LEU A 184 17.54 -0.91 -4.03
CA LEU A 184 16.92 -1.72 -2.99
C LEU A 184 15.39 -1.72 -3.16
N PHE A 185 14.81 -2.91 -3.03
CA PHE A 185 13.37 -3.14 -3.01
C PHE A 185 13.00 -4.03 -1.82
N PRO A 186 11.94 -3.68 -1.06
CA PRO A 186 11.45 -4.45 0.08
C PRO A 186 11.30 -5.95 -0.22
N ASP A 187 10.48 -6.28 -1.20
CA ASP A 187 10.14 -7.65 -1.59
C ASP A 187 11.35 -8.45 -2.10
N VAL A 188 12.27 -7.79 -2.82
CA VAL A 188 13.50 -8.45 -3.32
C VAL A 188 14.45 -8.82 -2.18
N LEU A 189 14.55 -7.97 -1.15
CA LEU A 189 15.32 -8.27 0.06
C LEU A 189 14.65 -9.38 0.89
N GLU A 190 13.34 -9.32 1.07
CA GLU A 190 12.57 -10.36 1.77
C GLU A 190 12.71 -11.72 1.06
N HIS A 191 12.59 -11.75 -0.26
CA HIS A 191 12.79 -12.95 -1.05
C HIS A 191 14.23 -13.49 -0.93
N LYS A 192 15.23 -12.61 -0.91
CA LYS A 192 16.64 -13.01 -0.72
C LYS A 192 16.87 -13.67 0.65
N VAL A 193 16.27 -13.14 1.71
CA VAL A 193 16.32 -13.75 3.04
C VAL A 193 15.69 -15.15 3.01
N MET A 194 14.54 -15.31 2.34
CA MET A 194 13.88 -16.60 2.20
C MET A 194 14.72 -17.62 1.42
N GLN A 195 15.41 -17.19 0.35
CA GLN A 195 16.36 -18.04 -0.37
C GLN A 195 17.54 -18.50 0.49
N HIS A 196 18.02 -17.68 1.42
CA HIS A 196 19.05 -18.09 2.38
C HIS A 196 18.51 -19.16 3.33
N PHE A 197 17.27 -19.02 3.82
CA PHE A 197 16.62 -20.06 4.62
C PHE A 197 16.43 -21.37 3.86
N GLU A 198 15.99 -21.33 2.60
CA GLU A 198 15.81 -22.52 1.76
C GLU A 198 17.12 -23.30 1.56
N LYS A 199 18.27 -22.61 1.59
CA LYS A 199 19.61 -23.20 1.50
C LYS A 199 20.17 -23.67 2.85
N GLY A 200 19.43 -23.48 3.95
CA GLY A 200 19.91 -23.74 5.30
C GLY A 200 20.95 -22.73 5.81
N ASP A 201 21.15 -21.61 5.11
CA ASP A 201 22.09 -20.56 5.47
C ASP A 201 21.43 -19.51 6.37
N HIS A 202 21.23 -19.90 7.63
CA HIS A 202 20.58 -19.04 8.63
C HIS A 202 21.39 -17.77 8.93
N VAL A 203 22.72 -17.81 8.84
CA VAL A 203 23.59 -16.66 9.11
C VAL A 203 23.36 -15.58 8.05
N SER A 204 23.40 -15.94 6.76
CA SER A 204 23.14 -14.97 5.70
C SER A 204 21.70 -14.46 5.71
N ALA A 205 20.74 -15.29 6.13
CA ALA A 205 19.35 -14.87 6.31
C ALA A 205 19.25 -13.76 7.38
N LEU A 206 19.89 -13.95 8.54
CA LEU A 206 19.94 -12.96 9.63
C LEU A 206 20.66 -11.68 9.21
N VAL A 207 21.84 -11.80 8.58
CA VAL A 207 22.62 -10.63 8.11
C VAL A 207 21.83 -9.83 7.09
N THR A 208 21.14 -10.49 6.16
CA THR A 208 20.32 -9.80 5.16
C THR A 208 19.07 -9.18 5.78
N GLY A 209 18.45 -9.84 6.76
CA GLY A 209 17.33 -9.30 7.54
C GLY A 209 17.72 -8.03 8.31
N GLU A 210 18.87 -8.04 8.99
CA GLU A 210 19.41 -6.86 9.68
C GLU A 210 19.75 -5.73 8.70
N PHE A 211 20.39 -6.05 7.57
CA PHE A 211 20.68 -5.09 6.50
C PHE A 211 19.41 -4.40 6.01
N TYR A 212 18.30 -5.13 5.88
CA TYR A 212 17.02 -4.58 5.44
C TYR A 212 16.48 -3.49 6.40
N THR A 213 16.75 -3.59 7.71
CA THR A 213 16.28 -2.63 8.73
C THR A 213 17.01 -1.29 8.77
N LYS A 214 18.07 -1.11 7.97
CA LYS A 214 18.85 0.12 7.95
C LYS A 214 17.96 1.33 7.60
N LYS A 215 17.99 2.35 8.46
CA LYS A 215 17.09 3.51 8.41
C LYS A 215 17.16 4.27 7.08
N GLU A 216 18.33 4.31 6.46
CA GLU A 216 18.57 4.96 5.18
C GLU A 216 18.00 4.18 3.98
N HIS A 217 17.65 2.90 4.15
CA HIS A 217 17.12 2.09 3.06
C HIS A 217 15.67 2.44 2.77
N PHE A 218 14.81 2.42 3.79
CA PHE A 218 13.38 2.70 3.63
C PHE A 218 12.87 3.60 4.77
N PRO A 219 13.27 4.89 4.77
CA PRO A 219 12.96 5.80 5.86
C PRO A 219 11.45 5.94 6.07
N GLY A 220 11.01 5.79 7.32
CA GLY A 220 9.61 5.91 7.73
C GLY A 220 8.77 4.64 7.56
N PHE A 221 9.27 3.61 6.87
CA PHE A 221 8.52 2.36 6.68
C PHE A 221 8.83 1.35 7.80
N GLY A 222 7.77 0.80 8.41
CA GLY A 222 7.85 -0.21 9.46
C GLY A 222 8.10 -1.64 8.97
N ARG A 223 7.67 -1.99 7.75
CA ARG A 223 7.79 -3.35 7.18
C ARG A 223 9.18 -3.99 7.33
N PRO A 224 10.32 -3.30 7.10
CA PRO A 224 11.63 -3.91 7.29
C PRO A 224 11.87 -4.45 8.71
N PHE A 225 11.41 -3.73 9.72
CA PHE A 225 11.54 -4.13 11.13
C PHE A 225 10.61 -5.30 11.47
N VAL A 226 9.37 -5.29 10.94
CA VAL A 226 8.43 -6.39 11.07
C VAL A 226 9.02 -7.67 10.49
N PHE A 227 9.51 -7.60 9.25
CA PHE A 227 10.10 -8.76 8.60
C PHE A 227 11.32 -9.28 9.35
N ASN A 228 12.19 -8.40 9.86
CA ASN A 228 13.33 -8.83 10.66
C ASN A 228 12.90 -9.55 11.97
N ALA A 229 11.79 -9.13 12.59
CA ALA A 229 11.20 -9.85 13.71
C ALA A 229 10.73 -11.27 13.30
N GLU A 230 10.08 -11.41 12.15
CA GLU A 230 9.69 -12.71 11.58
C GLU A 230 10.92 -13.60 11.32
N VAL A 231 12.02 -13.03 10.81
CA VAL A 231 13.30 -13.73 10.59
C VAL A 231 13.87 -14.27 11.91
N PHE A 232 13.88 -13.47 12.99
CA PHE A 232 14.32 -13.91 14.31
C PHE A 232 13.44 -15.03 14.87
N LEU A 233 12.11 -14.95 14.71
CA LEU A 233 11.21 -16.03 15.12
C LEU A 233 11.52 -17.33 14.39
N LYS A 234 11.78 -17.26 13.08
CA LYS A 234 12.05 -18.42 12.24
C LYS A 234 13.31 -19.18 12.65
N VAL A 235 14.29 -18.51 13.27
CA VAL A 235 15.50 -19.12 13.83
C VAL A 235 15.42 -19.38 15.35
N GLY A 236 14.24 -19.19 15.97
CA GLY A 236 14.01 -19.43 17.40
C GLY A 236 14.53 -18.35 18.34
N ARG A 237 14.98 -17.19 17.85
CA ARG A 237 15.49 -16.06 18.65
C ARG A 237 14.34 -15.18 19.15
N LYS A 238 13.48 -15.73 20.00
CA LYS A 238 12.21 -15.12 20.42
C LYS A 238 12.35 -13.75 21.12
N LEU A 239 13.37 -13.57 21.96
CA LEU A 239 13.57 -12.30 22.68
C LEU A 239 13.93 -11.16 21.72
N GLU A 240 14.79 -11.44 20.75
CA GLU A 240 15.18 -10.45 19.74
C GLU A 240 14.05 -10.16 18.76
N ALA A 241 13.28 -11.18 18.39
CA ALA A 241 12.06 -10.99 17.61
C ALA A 241 11.09 -10.03 18.33
N LYS A 242 10.91 -10.22 19.64
CA LYS A 242 10.07 -9.36 20.47
C LYS A 242 10.56 -7.92 20.47
N ASP A 243 11.86 -7.70 20.67
CA ASP A 243 12.44 -6.35 20.66
C ASP A 243 12.38 -5.70 19.27
N ALA A 244 12.60 -6.47 18.19
CA ALA A 244 12.47 -6.01 16.82
C ALA A 244 11.02 -5.61 16.49
N ALA A 245 10.02 -6.39 16.90
CA ALA A 245 8.60 -6.07 16.71
C ALA A 245 8.19 -4.80 17.48
N ARG A 246 8.67 -4.63 18.72
CA ARG A 246 8.48 -3.38 19.48
C ARG A 246 9.12 -2.18 18.79
N GLY A 247 10.28 -2.37 18.16
CA GLY A 247 10.90 -1.37 17.31
C GLY A 247 10.05 -1.03 16.08
N ALA A 248 9.47 -2.04 15.43
CA ALA A 248 8.61 -1.85 14.27
C ALA A 248 7.37 -1.00 14.60
N LEU A 249 6.74 -1.24 15.76
CA LEU A 249 5.54 -0.52 16.21
C LEU A 249 5.79 0.94 16.62
N LYS A 250 7.04 1.41 16.61
CA LYS A 250 7.38 2.85 16.67
C LYS A 250 7.30 3.55 15.32
N SER A 251 7.20 2.79 14.23
CA SER A 251 6.93 3.33 12.89
C SER A 251 5.42 3.45 12.68
N PRO A 252 4.95 4.29 11.74
CA PRO A 252 3.53 4.41 11.46
C PRO A 252 2.92 3.05 11.07
N TRP A 253 1.81 2.68 11.70
CA TRP A 253 1.22 1.35 11.62
C TRP A 253 0.73 1.00 10.22
N TRP A 254 0.32 2.02 9.47
CA TRP A 254 -0.05 1.91 8.05
C TRP A 254 1.13 1.63 7.11
N THR A 255 2.36 1.50 7.63
CA THR A 255 3.56 1.10 6.86
C THR A 255 4.15 -0.24 7.28
N LEU A 256 3.51 -0.96 8.22
CA LEU A 256 3.98 -2.25 8.72
C LEU A 256 3.90 -3.35 7.65
N GLY A 257 2.99 -3.17 6.70
CA GLY A 257 2.78 -4.13 5.62
C GLY A 257 2.02 -5.40 6.03
N CYS A 258 1.47 -5.41 7.25
CA CYS A 258 0.56 -6.43 7.75
C CYS A 258 -0.38 -5.76 8.78
N LYS A 259 -1.24 -6.54 9.43
CA LYS A 259 -2.11 -6.01 10.48
C LYS A 259 -1.28 -5.67 11.73
N TYR A 260 -1.64 -4.58 12.41
CA TYR A 260 -1.05 -4.22 13.70
C TYR A 260 -0.99 -5.41 14.67
N LYS A 261 -2.10 -6.15 14.79
CA LYS A 261 -2.23 -7.28 15.71
C LYS A 261 -1.18 -8.37 15.49
N GLU A 262 -0.81 -8.65 14.25
CA GLU A 262 0.21 -9.66 13.93
C GLU A 262 1.58 -9.26 14.51
N VAL A 263 1.91 -7.96 14.49
CA VAL A 263 3.16 -7.44 15.05
C VAL A 263 3.08 -7.32 16.57
N ALA A 264 1.93 -6.91 17.11
CA ALA A 264 1.69 -6.81 18.55
C ALA A 264 1.83 -8.17 19.25
N GLU A 265 1.35 -9.25 18.64
CA GLU A 265 1.52 -10.63 19.11
C GLU A 265 3.01 -11.00 19.26
N ILE A 266 3.86 -10.63 18.29
CA ILE A 266 5.32 -10.86 18.37
C ILE A 266 5.95 -9.98 19.46
N ALA A 267 5.51 -8.72 19.57
CA ALA A 267 5.98 -7.77 20.58
C ALA A 267 5.57 -8.15 22.02
N GLY A 268 4.64 -9.09 22.17
CA GLY A 268 3.99 -9.40 23.44
C GLY A 268 3.25 -8.20 24.00
N TRP A 269 2.62 -7.42 23.12
CA TRP A 269 1.71 -6.34 23.46
C TRP A 269 0.29 -6.79 23.13
N GLU A 270 -0.62 -6.54 24.07
CA GLU A 270 -2.06 -6.66 23.81
C GLU A 270 -2.56 -5.33 23.22
N ASP A 271 -3.79 -4.95 23.53
CA ASP A 271 -4.40 -3.71 23.07
C ASP A 271 -3.87 -2.48 23.82
N GLU A 272 -2.91 -2.63 24.74
CA GLU A 272 -2.32 -1.56 25.55
C GLU A 272 -1.88 -0.34 24.73
N GLN A 273 -1.22 -0.56 23.58
CA GLN A 273 -0.80 0.56 22.74
C GLN A 273 -1.97 1.21 22.00
N ILE A 274 -2.99 0.43 21.63
CA ILE A 274 -4.20 0.98 21.00
C ILE A 274 -4.91 1.89 22.01
N GLU A 275 -5.08 1.42 23.25
CA GLU A 275 -5.70 2.22 24.32
C GLU A 275 -4.87 3.46 24.67
N TYR A 276 -3.53 3.34 24.72
CA TYR A 276 -2.66 4.49 24.89
C TYR A 276 -2.83 5.54 23.77
N ILE A 277 -2.89 5.11 22.51
CA ILE A 277 -3.10 6.02 21.39
C ILE A 277 -4.50 6.65 21.45
N LYS A 278 -5.54 5.89 21.80
CA LYS A 278 -6.91 6.42 21.99
C LYS A 278 -6.94 7.50 23.07
N GLU A 279 -6.26 7.29 24.20
CA GLU A 279 -6.13 8.29 25.26
C GLU A 279 -5.40 9.54 24.76
N LYS A 280 -4.34 9.38 23.96
CA LYS A 280 -3.56 10.50 23.43
C LYS A 280 -4.33 11.37 22.43
N VAL A 281 -5.33 10.83 21.75
CA VAL A 281 -6.18 11.57 20.81
C VAL A 281 -7.27 12.38 21.52
N THR A 282 -7.55 12.14 22.82
CA THR A 282 -8.55 12.93 23.57
C THR A 282 -8.04 14.34 23.92
N GLU A 283 -8.97 15.23 24.27
CA GLU A 283 -8.62 16.59 24.72
C GLU A 283 -7.77 16.60 25.99
N GLU A 284 -8.01 15.67 26.92
CA GLU A 284 -7.19 15.49 28.11
C GLU A 284 -5.76 15.07 27.75
N GLY A 285 -5.62 14.12 26.81
CA GLY A 285 -4.32 13.68 26.30
C GLY A 285 -3.52 14.81 25.65
N LYS A 286 -4.18 15.65 24.84
CA LYS A 286 -3.59 16.86 24.25
C LYS A 286 -3.15 17.88 25.29
N LEU A 287 -4.01 18.18 26.28
CA LEU A 287 -3.69 19.11 27.36
C LEU A 287 -2.52 18.63 28.21
N GLU A 288 -2.41 17.31 28.43
CA GLU A 288 -1.27 16.72 29.13
C GLU A 288 0.04 16.95 28.37
N ASP A 289 0.03 16.72 27.05
CA ASP A 289 1.19 16.91 26.18
C ASP A 289 1.62 18.39 26.08
N LEU A 290 0.65 19.31 26.05
CA LEU A 290 0.91 20.75 26.13
C LEU A 290 1.51 21.15 27.49
N LYS A 291 1.00 20.61 28.60
CA LYS A 291 1.55 20.84 29.95
C LYS A 291 2.99 20.32 30.09
N LYS A 292 3.33 19.25 29.36
CA LYS A 292 4.70 18.72 29.25
C LYS A 292 5.62 19.60 28.38
N GLY A 293 5.10 20.69 27.81
CA GLY A 293 5.87 21.67 27.05
C GLY A 293 6.00 21.36 25.55
N LYS A 294 5.23 20.41 25.00
CA LYS A 294 5.21 20.21 23.54
C LYS A 294 4.59 21.43 22.85
N ALA A 295 5.16 21.81 21.70
CA ALA A 295 4.60 22.87 20.87
C ALA A 295 3.21 22.46 20.33
N PRO A 296 2.22 23.38 20.25
CA PRO A 296 0.88 23.04 19.75
C PRO A 296 0.87 22.39 18.36
N ALA A 297 1.72 22.88 17.45
CA ALA A 297 1.84 22.29 16.12
C ALA A 297 2.35 20.84 16.17
N GLN A 298 3.26 20.50 17.09
CA GLN A 298 3.74 19.13 17.24
C GLN A 298 2.67 18.22 17.84
N VAL A 299 1.88 18.71 18.80
CA VAL A 299 0.75 17.96 19.37
C VAL A 299 -0.26 17.61 18.27
N ALA A 300 -0.58 18.57 17.39
CA ALA A 300 -1.47 18.32 16.26
C ALA A 300 -0.88 17.30 15.26
N LEU A 301 0.43 17.35 14.97
CA LEU A 301 1.09 16.35 14.12
C LEU A 301 1.09 14.95 14.75
N ASP A 302 1.36 14.85 16.06
CA ASP A 302 1.30 13.60 16.80
C ASP A 302 -0.11 13.01 16.75
N GLU A 303 -1.14 13.83 16.96
CA GLU A 303 -2.55 13.43 16.85
C GLU A 303 -2.90 12.93 15.44
N ALA A 304 -2.46 13.63 14.38
CA ALA A 304 -2.66 13.17 13.00
C ALA A 304 -2.04 11.79 12.75
N ALA A 305 -0.84 11.55 13.28
CA ALA A 305 -0.17 10.25 13.17
C ALA A 305 -0.94 9.16 13.92
N PHE A 306 -1.39 9.45 15.13
CA PHE A 306 -2.21 8.54 15.94
C PHE A 306 -3.53 8.17 15.27
N LEU A 307 -4.22 9.13 14.66
CA LEU A 307 -5.45 8.87 13.92
C LEU A 307 -5.23 7.99 12.70
N LEU A 308 -4.13 8.20 11.95
CA LEU A 308 -3.76 7.32 10.84
C LEU A 308 -3.45 5.90 11.32
N ASP A 309 -2.77 5.75 12.44
CA ASP A 309 -2.43 4.46 13.03
C ASP A 309 -3.68 3.72 13.51
N LEU A 310 -4.61 4.39 14.20
CA LEU A 310 -5.89 3.81 14.60
C LEU A 310 -6.75 3.40 13.40
N ALA A 311 -6.86 4.24 12.37
CA ALA A 311 -7.58 3.93 11.14
C ALA A 311 -6.99 2.69 10.44
N SER A 312 -5.68 2.51 10.53
CA SER A 312 -4.95 1.36 9.97
C SER A 312 -5.32 0.03 10.64
N VAL A 313 -5.62 0.03 11.95
CA VAL A 313 -5.97 -1.19 12.70
C VAL A 313 -7.19 -1.86 12.08
N GLU A 314 -8.27 -1.12 11.91
CA GLU A 314 -9.53 -1.61 11.33
C GLU A 314 -9.51 -1.60 9.79
N GLY A 315 -8.66 -0.77 9.20
CA GLY A 315 -8.61 -0.50 7.77
C GLY A 315 -9.79 0.36 7.30
N THR A 316 -10.25 1.26 8.16
CA THR A 316 -11.37 2.18 7.94
C THR A 316 -10.86 3.60 8.04
N TRP A 317 -10.71 4.27 6.89
CA TRP A 317 -10.08 5.58 6.81
C TRP A 317 -11.09 6.74 6.89
N ALA A 318 -12.30 6.53 6.38
CA ALA A 318 -13.30 7.58 6.12
C ALA A 318 -13.62 8.40 7.38
N ASP A 319 -13.82 7.74 8.51
CA ASP A 319 -14.25 8.37 9.77
C ASP A 319 -13.19 9.31 10.37
N SER A 320 -11.93 9.15 9.99
CA SER A 320 -10.81 9.95 10.51
C SER A 320 -10.34 11.04 9.56
N VAL A 321 -10.78 11.05 8.29
CA VAL A 321 -10.28 11.97 7.25
C VAL A 321 -10.39 13.44 7.67
N GLU A 322 -11.56 13.85 8.17
CA GLU A 322 -11.84 15.25 8.50
C GLU A 322 -10.97 15.72 9.66
N ARG A 323 -10.90 14.93 10.75
CA ARG A 323 -10.04 15.27 11.90
C ARG A 323 -8.56 15.26 11.54
N ILE A 324 -8.09 14.30 10.74
CA ILE A 324 -6.69 14.27 10.27
C ILE A 324 -6.35 15.56 9.51
N ALA A 325 -7.25 16.04 8.64
CA ALA A 325 -7.05 17.29 7.92
C ALA A 325 -7.01 18.50 8.86
N ASP A 326 -7.88 18.56 9.86
CA ASP A 326 -7.87 19.62 10.87
C ASP A 326 -6.57 19.66 11.65
N CYS A 327 -6.04 18.50 12.06
CA CYS A 327 -4.73 18.40 12.72
C CYS A 327 -3.60 18.98 11.85
N TYR A 328 -3.57 18.65 10.55
CA TYR A 328 -2.58 19.24 9.65
C TYR A 328 -2.77 20.75 9.47
N LYS A 329 -4.02 21.23 9.47
CA LYS A 329 -4.32 22.67 9.42
C LYS A 329 -3.85 23.39 10.69
N GLU A 330 -4.08 22.81 11.87
CA GLU A 330 -3.61 23.30 13.18
C GLU A 330 -2.07 23.32 13.25
N ALA A 331 -1.41 22.36 12.62
CA ALA A 331 0.05 22.31 12.48
C ALA A 331 0.62 23.28 11.42
N GLY A 332 -0.23 24.05 10.72
CA GLY A 332 0.18 25.00 9.66
C GLY A 332 0.42 24.37 8.30
N LEU A 333 0.12 23.08 8.10
CA LEU A 333 0.24 22.35 6.84
C LEU A 333 -1.07 22.41 6.04
N HIS A 334 -1.49 23.62 5.67
CA HIS A 334 -2.77 23.88 4.98
C HIS A 334 -2.92 23.13 3.66
N ASP A 335 -1.82 22.94 2.92
CA ASP A 335 -1.86 22.24 1.63
C ASP A 335 -1.99 20.72 1.78
N ILE A 336 -1.57 20.17 2.93
CA ILE A 336 -1.83 18.76 3.26
C ILE A 336 -3.30 18.58 3.62
N ALA A 337 -3.83 19.46 4.47
CA ALA A 337 -5.24 19.45 4.86
C ALA A 337 -6.18 19.55 3.63
N ARG A 338 -5.91 20.49 2.71
CA ARG A 338 -6.68 20.68 1.47
C ARG A 338 -6.68 19.43 0.60
N PHE A 339 -5.52 18.81 0.45
CA PHE A 339 -5.38 17.58 -0.30
C PHE A 339 -6.13 16.43 0.35
N ILE A 340 -6.06 16.25 1.66
CA ILE A 340 -6.77 15.17 2.35
C ILE A 340 -8.29 15.33 2.18
N LEU A 341 -8.80 16.55 2.25
CA LEU A 341 -10.22 16.85 2.13
C LEU A 341 -10.76 16.85 0.70
N TYR A 342 -9.90 16.82 -0.32
CA TYR A 342 -10.36 16.85 -1.71
C TYR A 342 -11.25 15.64 -2.04
N ARG A 343 -12.41 15.89 -2.66
CA ARG A 343 -13.35 14.88 -3.16
C ARG A 343 -13.64 15.22 -4.63
N ASP A 344 -13.63 14.20 -5.50
CA ASP A 344 -13.95 14.32 -6.94
C ASP A 344 -15.44 14.63 -7.18
#